data_AF-A0A3D3GC05-F1
#
_entry.id   AF-A0A3D3GC05-F1
#
_cell.length_a   1.000
_cell.length_b   1.000
_cell.length_c   1.000
_cell.angle_alpha   90.00
_cell.angle_beta   90.00
_cell.angle_gamma   90.00
#
_symmetry.space_group_name_H-M   'P 1'
#
loop_
_entity.id
_entity.type
_entity.pdbx_description
1 polymer ?
#
loop_
_entity_poly.entity_id
_entity_poly.type
_entity_poly.pdbx_seq_one_letter_code
_entity_poly.pdbx_strand_id
1 'polypeptide(L)'
;MFFLFAIVVQAVETMSFRIGMRSIQFRNLPEQRILISQDCFKSGKLSCLAYSAVSKVSLKRFEGESYGGMNPGSIACSKSASGSVVIGIDSQRNERSFCEFKDGSLIDTGTLNYYARKNDSDR
;
A
#
# COMPACT_ATOMS: atom_id res chain seq x y z
N MET A 1 32.14 31.23 7.45
CA MET A 1 30.69 31.12 7.15
C MET A 1 30.30 29.66 7.35
N PHE A 2 29.85 29.30 8.56
CA PHE A 2 29.45 27.93 8.90
C PHE A 2 27.98 27.74 8.50
N PHE A 3 27.72 26.92 7.48
CA PHE A 3 26.37 26.48 7.15
C PHE A 3 25.95 25.39 8.14
N LEU A 4 25.10 25.76 9.10
CA LEU A 4 24.32 24.82 9.90
C LEU A 4 23.29 24.15 8.98
N PHE A 5 23.58 22.92 8.54
CA PHE A 5 22.55 22.06 7.97
C PHE A 5 21.67 21.54 9.12
N ALA A 6 20.48 22.12 9.28
CA ALA A 6 19.45 21.54 10.10
C ALA A 6 19.02 20.21 9.47
N ILE A 7 19.31 19.09 10.13
CA ILE A 7 18.85 17.77 9.70
C ILE A 7 17.35 17.73 9.97
N VAL A 8 16.54 17.86 8.91
CA VAL A 8 15.10 17.66 8.99
C VAL A 8 14.85 16.16 9.14
N VAL A 9 14.57 15.72 10.37
CA VAL A 9 14.08 14.35 10.62
C VAL A 9 12.66 14.27 10.08
N GLN A 10 12.47 13.62 8.92
CA GLN A 10 11.13 13.32 8.43
C GLN A 10 10.49 12.29 9.35
N ALA A 11 9.43 12.68 10.07
CA ALA A 11 8.67 11.79 10.91
C ALA A 11 7.90 10.80 10.02
N VAL A 12 8.33 9.54 10.01
CA VAL A 12 7.53 8.45 9.44
C VAL A 12 6.33 8.24 10.35
N GLU A 13 5.16 8.67 9.89
CA GLU A 13 3.91 8.50 10.63
C GLU A 13 3.53 7.02 10.62
N THR A 14 3.33 6.46 11.81
CA THR A 14 2.89 5.08 11.98
C THR A 14 1.41 5.08 12.33
N MET A 15 0.62 4.30 11.62
CA MET A 15 -0.82 4.13 11.85
C MET A 15 -1.11 2.70 12.29
N SER A 16 -2.19 2.49 13.03
CA SER A 16 -2.62 1.15 13.45
C SER A 16 -4.03 0.87 12.96
N PHE A 17 -4.22 -0.31 12.37
CA PHE A 17 -5.52 -0.77 11.90
C PHE A 17 -5.82 -2.16 12.48
N ARG A 18 -7.07 -2.38 12.86
CA ARG A 18 -7.59 -3.71 13.22
C ARG A 18 -8.14 -4.39 11.99
N ILE A 19 -7.60 -5.57 11.66
CA ILE A 19 -8.02 -6.42 10.53
C ILE A 19 -8.42 -7.77 11.10
N GLY A 20 -9.73 -8.02 11.19
CA GLY A 20 -10.28 -9.14 11.94
C GLY A 20 -9.90 -9.04 13.43
N MET A 21 -9.16 -10.03 13.93
CA MET A 21 -8.64 -10.05 15.31
C MET A 21 -7.21 -9.48 15.42
N ARG A 22 -6.54 -9.19 14.31
CA ARG A 22 -5.16 -8.69 14.29
C ARG A 22 -5.13 -7.17 14.41
N SER A 23 -4.22 -6.64 15.22
CA SER A 23 -3.83 -5.23 15.15
C SER A 23 -2.52 -5.13 14.37
N ILE A 24 -2.52 -4.39 13.28
CA ILE A 24 -1.38 -4.28 12.38
C ILE A 24 -0.94 -2.82 12.31
N GLN A 25 0.37 -2.60 12.49
CA GLN A 25 0.99 -1.29 12.30
C GLN A 25 1.37 -1.10 10.84
N PHE A 26 1.15 0.11 10.34
CA PHE A 26 1.49 0.54 9.00
C PHE A 26 2.40 1.76 9.06
N ARG A 27 3.37 1.83 8.16
CA ARG A 27 4.18 3.04 7.93
C ARG A 27 3.63 3.80 6.74
N ASN A 28 3.39 5.09 6.94
CA ASN A 28 3.09 6.03 5.88
C ASN A 28 4.39 6.61 5.32
N LEU A 29 4.65 6.38 4.04
CA LEU A 29 5.78 6.93 3.28
C LEU A 29 5.22 7.93 2.26
N PRO A 30 4.97 9.19 2.67
CA PRO A 30 4.23 10.15 1.86
C PRO A 30 4.92 10.48 0.54
N GLU A 31 6.27 10.61 0.55
CA GLU A 31 7.05 10.90 -0.66
C GLU A 31 6.92 9.81 -1.73
N GLN A 32 6.71 8.55 -1.29
CA GLN A 32 6.56 7.40 -2.17
C GLN A 32 5.07 7.08 -2.45
N ARG A 33 4.12 7.76 -1.78
CA ARG A 33 2.69 7.42 -1.81
C ARG A 33 2.40 5.97 -1.40
N ILE A 34 3.16 5.47 -0.43
CA ILE A 34 3.05 4.09 0.08
C ILE A 34 2.55 4.12 1.51
N LEU A 35 1.44 3.44 1.78
CA LEU A 35 1.06 3.01 3.12
C LEU A 35 1.13 1.49 3.17
N ILE A 36 2.05 0.96 3.98
CA ILE A 36 2.41 -0.47 3.97
C ILE A 36 2.66 -1.00 5.38
N SER A 37 2.40 -2.28 5.61
CA SER A 37 2.56 -2.91 6.91
C SER A 37 4.01 -2.84 7.40
N GLN A 38 4.18 -2.66 8.70
CA GLN A 38 5.46 -2.43 9.38
C GLN A 38 6.44 -3.61 9.22
N ASP A 39 5.92 -4.82 9.08
CA ASP A 39 6.66 -6.07 8.87
C ASP A 39 7.36 -6.16 7.51
N CYS A 40 7.00 -5.30 6.55
CA CYS A 40 7.74 -5.14 5.30
C CYS A 40 9.14 -4.54 5.49
N PHE A 41 9.42 -3.91 6.63
CA PHE A 41 10.72 -3.33 6.92
C PHE A 41 11.62 -4.36 7.61
N LYS A 42 12.51 -4.97 6.84
CA LYS A 42 13.49 -5.95 7.33
C LYS A 42 14.87 -5.31 7.28
N SER A 43 15.54 -5.20 8.42
CA SER A 43 16.87 -4.58 8.54
C SER A 43 16.96 -3.19 7.90
N GLY A 44 15.93 -2.36 8.10
CA GLY A 44 15.85 -1.00 7.56
C GLY A 44 15.50 -0.89 6.08
N LYS A 45 15.25 -2.01 5.38
CA LYS A 45 14.88 -2.02 3.95
C LYS A 45 13.46 -2.55 3.76
N LEU A 46 12.76 -2.00 2.77
CA LEU A 46 11.48 -2.54 2.30
C LEU A 46 11.72 -3.84 1.53
N SER A 47 11.25 -4.96 2.08
CA SER A 47 11.43 -6.29 1.51
C SER A 47 10.27 -7.23 1.90
N CYS A 48 9.21 -7.19 1.09
CA CYS A 48 8.03 -8.06 1.21
C CYS A 48 7.32 -8.18 -0.15
N LEU A 49 6.35 -9.10 -0.24
CA LEU A 49 5.53 -9.25 -1.45
C LEU A 49 4.67 -8.01 -1.72
N ALA A 50 4.12 -7.38 -0.69
CA ALA A 50 3.30 -6.18 -0.86
C ALA A 50 4.05 -5.02 -1.51
N TYR A 51 5.30 -4.78 -1.11
CA TYR A 51 6.16 -3.77 -1.75
C TYR A 51 6.56 -4.20 -3.17
N SER A 52 6.86 -5.48 -3.38
CA SER A 52 7.21 -6.02 -4.70
C SER A 52 6.07 -5.90 -5.72
N ALA A 53 4.81 -5.86 -5.27
CA ALA A 53 3.65 -5.71 -6.14
C ALA A 53 3.59 -4.32 -6.81
N VAL A 54 4.11 -3.29 -6.14
CA VAL A 54 4.09 -1.89 -6.60
C VAL A 54 4.66 -1.71 -8.01
N SER A 55 5.76 -2.39 -8.34
CA SER A 55 6.39 -2.29 -9.67
C SER A 55 5.76 -3.17 -10.75
N LYS A 56 4.86 -4.07 -10.36
CA LYS A 56 4.28 -5.09 -11.26
C LYS A 56 2.81 -4.82 -11.59
N VAL A 57 2.09 -4.23 -10.64
CA VAL A 57 0.65 -4.00 -10.72
C VAL A 57 0.30 -3.13 -11.93
N SER A 58 -0.81 -3.45 -12.58
CA SER A 58 -1.30 -2.84 -13.82
C SER A 58 -2.80 -3.12 -13.94
N LEU A 59 -3.55 -2.15 -14.44
CA LEU A 59 -4.98 -2.26 -14.72
C LEU A 59 -5.31 -2.35 -16.21
N LYS A 60 -4.34 -2.06 -17.10
CA LYS A 60 -4.50 -2.07 -18.58
C LYS A 60 -5.18 -3.32 -19.13
N ARG A 61 -4.88 -4.51 -18.58
CA ARG A 61 -5.49 -5.78 -19.02
C ARG A 61 -6.95 -5.96 -18.64
N PHE A 62 -7.45 -5.11 -17.75
CA PHE A 62 -8.80 -5.14 -17.19
C PHE A 62 -9.62 -3.93 -17.64
N GLU A 63 -9.09 -3.12 -18.56
CA GLU A 63 -9.82 -2.00 -19.15
C GLU A 63 -11.03 -2.51 -19.95
N GLY A 64 -12.19 -1.87 -19.75
CA GLY A 64 -13.44 -2.27 -20.39
C GLY A 64 -14.22 -3.38 -19.68
N GLU A 65 -13.65 -4.01 -18.65
CA GLU A 65 -14.41 -4.91 -17.79
C GLU A 65 -15.30 -4.13 -16.80
N SER A 66 -16.54 -4.59 -16.61
CA SER A 66 -17.48 -4.00 -15.66
C SER A 66 -17.32 -4.65 -14.29
N TYR A 67 -16.91 -3.86 -13.31
CA TYR A 67 -16.69 -4.32 -11.93
C TYR A 67 -17.71 -3.74 -10.94
N GLY A 68 -18.86 -3.25 -11.41
CA GLY A 68 -19.95 -2.82 -10.53
C GLY A 68 -19.56 -1.75 -9.50
N GLY A 69 -18.73 -0.78 -9.90
CA GLY A 69 -18.28 0.31 -9.01
C GLY A 69 -17.19 -0.08 -8.01
N MET A 70 -16.58 -1.26 -8.14
CA MET A 70 -15.47 -1.68 -7.30
C MET A 70 -14.30 -0.69 -7.37
N ASN A 71 -13.67 -0.46 -6.21
CA ASN A 71 -12.47 0.37 -6.11
C ASN A 71 -11.36 -0.21 -7.03
N PRO A 72 -10.78 0.57 -7.97
CA PRO A 72 -9.71 0.12 -8.85
C PRO A 72 -8.51 -0.50 -8.12
N GLY A 73 -8.20 -0.02 -6.91
CA GLY A 73 -7.16 -0.60 -6.06
C GLY A 73 -7.47 -2.02 -5.58
N SER A 74 -8.76 -2.34 -5.39
CA SER A 74 -9.21 -3.70 -5.03
C SER A 74 -9.13 -4.64 -6.24
N ILE A 75 -9.40 -4.14 -7.44
CA ILE A 75 -9.18 -4.88 -8.70
C ILE A 75 -7.69 -5.14 -8.88
N ALA A 76 -6.86 -4.10 -8.71
CA ALA A 76 -5.41 -4.19 -8.78
C ALA A 76 -4.87 -5.24 -7.79
N CYS A 77 -5.38 -5.25 -6.55
CA CYS A 77 -5.04 -6.25 -5.55
C CYS A 77 -5.36 -7.69 -6.00
N SER A 78 -6.62 -7.95 -6.34
CA SER A 78 -7.12 -9.30 -6.58
C SER A 78 -6.72 -9.86 -7.93
N LYS A 79 -6.74 -9.04 -8.99
CA LYS A 79 -6.53 -9.48 -10.37
C LYS A 79 -5.10 -9.34 -10.85
N SER A 80 -4.39 -8.30 -10.41
CA SER A 80 -3.05 -7.98 -10.90
C SER A 80 -1.96 -8.44 -9.93
N ALA A 81 -2.14 -8.18 -8.63
CA ALA A 81 -1.16 -8.50 -7.59
C ALA A 81 -1.33 -9.89 -6.96
N SER A 82 -2.41 -10.62 -7.30
CA SER A 82 -2.77 -11.93 -6.72
C SER A 82 -2.88 -11.92 -5.18
N GLY A 83 -3.26 -10.77 -4.61
CA GLY A 83 -3.54 -10.61 -3.19
C GLY A 83 -5.03 -10.75 -2.87
N SER A 84 -5.37 -10.61 -1.60
CA SER A 84 -6.75 -10.61 -1.11
C SER A 84 -7.09 -9.25 -0.49
N VAL A 85 -8.28 -8.72 -0.81
CA VAL A 85 -8.73 -7.45 -0.25
C VAL A 85 -9.26 -7.67 1.17
N VAL A 86 -8.76 -6.89 2.13
CA VAL A 86 -9.20 -6.91 3.53
C VAL A 86 -9.51 -5.48 3.99
N ILE A 87 -10.41 -5.35 4.96
CA ILE A 87 -10.77 -4.05 5.54
C ILE A 87 -10.10 -3.92 6.91
N GLY A 88 -9.39 -2.80 7.09
CA GLY A 88 -8.85 -2.39 8.38
C GLY A 88 -9.63 -1.22 8.96
N ILE A 89 -9.78 -1.21 10.28
CA ILE A 89 -10.50 -0.17 11.02
C ILE A 89 -9.52 0.49 11.99
N ASP A 90 -9.40 1.82 11.95
CA ASP A 90 -8.56 2.57 12.89
C ASP A 90 -9.27 2.86 14.23
N SER A 91 -8.59 3.57 15.14
CA SER A 91 -9.14 3.94 16.46
C SER A 91 -10.31 4.92 16.38
N GLN A 92 -10.43 5.66 15.27
CA GLN A 92 -11.51 6.60 15.00
C GLN A 92 -12.68 5.95 14.25
N ARG A 93 -12.63 4.63 14.05
CA ARG A 93 -13.59 3.84 13.27
C ARG A 93 -13.61 4.17 11.78
N ASN A 94 -12.56 4.78 11.25
CA ASN A 94 -12.42 4.91 9.81
C ASN A 94 -12.06 3.55 9.20
N GLU A 95 -12.72 3.23 8.10
CA GLU A 95 -12.45 2.03 7.34
C GLU A 95 -11.48 2.32 6.19
N ARG A 96 -10.58 1.38 5.93
CA ARG A 96 -9.64 1.45 4.82
C ARG A 96 -9.41 0.06 4.24
N SER A 97 -9.35 -0.04 2.92
CA SER A 97 -9.09 -1.30 2.22
C SER A 97 -7.59 -1.51 1.98
N PHE A 98 -7.12 -2.69 2.35
CA PHE A 98 -5.75 -3.16 2.18
C PHE A 98 -5.71 -4.40 1.29
N CYS A 99 -4.57 -4.64 0.66
CA CYS A 99 -4.26 -5.86 -0.07
C CYS A 99 -3.32 -6.72 0.77
N GLU A 100 -3.78 -7.90 1.19
CA GLU A 100 -3.01 -8.89 1.93
C GLU A 100 -2.37 -9.91 0.98
N PHE A 101 -1.09 -10.20 1.20
CA PHE A 101 -0.30 -11.12 0.40
C PHE A 101 0.00 -12.42 1.17
N LYS A 102 0.46 -13.45 0.44
CA LYS A 102 0.74 -14.79 1.00
C LYS A 102 1.80 -14.81 2.09
N ASP A 103 2.72 -13.84 2.10
CA ASP A 103 3.74 -13.69 3.14
C ASP A 103 3.21 -12.94 4.37
N GLY A 104 1.91 -12.61 4.41
CA GLY A 104 1.26 -11.86 5.48
C GLY A 104 1.42 -10.35 5.36
N SER A 105 2.22 -9.85 4.41
CA SER A 105 2.40 -8.41 4.22
C SER A 105 1.15 -7.74 3.64
N LEU A 106 0.95 -6.47 3.98
CA LEU A 106 -0.20 -5.69 3.55
C LEU A 106 0.19 -4.32 3.00
N ILE A 107 -0.57 -3.84 2.02
CA ILE A 107 -0.42 -2.50 1.45
C ILE A 107 -1.78 -1.87 1.17
N ASP A 108 -1.88 -0.55 1.31
CA ASP A 108 -3.09 0.20 1.01
C ASP A 108 -3.52 0.02 -0.47
N THR A 109 -4.81 -0.22 -0.70
CA THR A 109 -5.33 -0.40 -2.06
C THR A 109 -5.27 0.89 -2.89
N GLY A 110 -5.34 2.07 -2.27
CA GLY A 110 -5.08 3.36 -2.92
C GLY A 110 -3.64 3.50 -3.40
N THR A 111 -2.66 3.01 -2.62
CA THR A 111 -1.28 2.85 -3.09
C THR A 111 -1.21 1.97 -4.34
N LEU A 112 -1.86 0.80 -4.36
CA LEU A 112 -1.87 -0.06 -5.55
C LEU A 112 -2.56 0.58 -6.76
N ASN A 113 -3.67 1.30 -6.56
CA ASN A 113 -4.34 2.04 -7.62
C ASN A 113 -3.42 3.09 -8.25
N TYR A 114 -2.73 3.89 -7.41
CA TYR A 114 -1.78 4.89 -7.88
C TYR A 114 -0.69 4.26 -8.75
N TYR A 115 -0.06 3.20 -8.26
CA TYR A 115 1.04 2.56 -8.99
C TYR A 115 0.58 1.78 -10.22
N ALA A 116 -0.62 1.20 -10.22
CA ALA A 116 -1.16 0.56 -11.41
C ALA A 116 -1.32 1.58 -12.53
N ARG A 117 -1.91 2.75 -12.25
CA ARG A 117 -2.08 3.84 -13.23
C ARG A 117 -0.75 4.41 -13.71
N LYS A 118 0.22 4.57 -12.79
CA LYS A 118 1.57 4.99 -13.14
C LYS A 118 2.23 3.99 -14.08
N ASN A 119 2.23 2.72 -13.73
CA ASN A 119 2.82 1.66 -14.54
C ASN A 119 2.13 1.50 -15.90
N ASP A 120 0.81 1.75 -15.99
CA ASP A 120 0.06 1.70 -17.23
C ASP A 120 0.37 2.90 -18.15
N SER A 121 0.77 4.04 -17.58
CA SER A 121 1.16 5.25 -18.33
C SER A 121 2.61 5.20 -18.81
N ASP A 122 3.49 4.54 -18.04
CA ASP A 122 4.92 4.39 -18.36
C ASP A 122 5.20 3.25 -19.37
N ARG A 123 4.19 2.47 -19.79
CA ARG A 123 4.30 1.27 -20.66
C ARG A 123 3.44 1.34 -21.92
#